data_AF-A0A085EXP2-F1
#
_entry.id   AF-A0A085EXP2-F1
#
_cell.length_a   1.000
_cell.length_b   1.000
_cell.length_c   1.000
_cell.angle_alpha   90.00
_cell.angle_beta   90.00
_cell.angle_gamma   90.00
#
_symmetry.space_group_name_H-M   'P 1'
#
loop_
_entity.id
_entity.type
_entity.pdbx_description
1 polymer ?
#
loop_
_entity_poly.entity_id
_entity_poly.type
_entity_poly.pdbx_seq_one_letter_code
_entity_poly.pdbx_strand_id
1 'polypeptide(L)' 'MAWTQADIDKLKVGIASGARRIEYGSGETRRVLENRPLSELWQILAEMEAEIRGSNQPTNRRVAGYNSGL' A
#
# COMPACT_ATOMS: atom_id res chain seq x y z
N MET A 1 -1.30 -7.91 5.32
CA MET A 1 -1.24 -6.68 6.14
C MET A 1 -1.33 -5.53 5.16
N ALA A 2 -2.38 -4.72 5.25
CA ALA A 2 -2.63 -3.64 4.31
C ALA A 2 -1.74 -2.44 4.64
N TRP A 3 -1.10 -1.86 3.63
CA TRP A 3 -0.43 -0.55 3.76
C TRP A 3 -1.41 0.52 4.26
N THR A 4 -0.91 1.50 5.02
CA THR A 4 -1.76 2.57 5.58
C THR A 4 -1.52 3.89 4.86
N GLN A 5 -2.50 4.79 4.90
CA GLN A 5 -2.36 6.13 4.32
C GLN A 5 -1.18 6.90 4.91
N ALA A 6 -0.84 6.65 6.18
CA ALA A 6 0.31 7.24 6.85
C ALA A 6 1.65 6.78 6.24
N ASP A 7 1.72 5.57 5.68
CA ASP A 7 2.92 5.06 5.00
C ASP A 7 3.14 5.77 3.66
N ILE A 8 2.05 6.01 2.92
CA ILE A 8 2.08 6.81 1.68
C ILE A 8 2.55 8.23 1.97
N ASP A 9 2.03 8.85 3.02
CA ASP A 9 2.37 10.23 3.37
C ASP A 9 3.85 10.36 3.74
N LYS A 10 4.38 9.42 4.54
CA LYS A 10 5.82 9.35 4.86
C LYS A 10 6.67 9.19 3.61
N LEU A 11 6.24 8.35 2.66
CA LEU A 11 6.96 8.14 1.41
C LEU A 11 6.95 9.42 0.55
N LYS A 12 5.80 10.10 0.44
CA LYS A 12 5.66 11.39 -0.27
C LYS A 12 6.54 12.48 0.33
N VAL A 13 6.56 12.61 1.66
CA VAL A 13 7.41 13.57 2.37
C VAL A 13 8.89 13.24 2.18
N GLY A 14 9.28 11.96 2.25
CA GLY A 14 10.65 11.53 2.02
C GLY A 14 11.16 11.82 0.61
N ILE A 15 10.31 11.58 -0.40
CA ILE A 15 10.58 11.93 -1.81
C ILE A 15 10.73 13.46 -1.96
N ALA A 16 9.80 14.24 -1.41
CA ALA A 16 9.81 15.70 -1.49
C ALA A 16 11.03 16.31 -0.79
N SER A 17 11.47 15.71 0.32
CA SER A 17 12.65 16.14 1.07
C SER A 17 13.98 15.74 0.41
N GLY A 18 13.97 14.90 -0.63
CA GLY A 18 15.19 14.33 -1.21
C GLY A 18 15.94 13.41 -0.23
N ALA A 19 15.23 12.81 0.73
CA ALA A 19 15.83 11.99 1.75
C ALA A 19 16.45 10.72 1.14
N ARG A 20 17.74 10.48 1.41
CA ARG A 20 18.42 9.24 0.99
C ARG A 20 17.93 8.00 1.71
N ARG A 21 17.25 8.18 2.84
CA ARG A 21 16.69 7.12 3.67
C ARG A 21 15.28 7.49 4.07
N ILE A 22 14.32 6.63 3.74
CA ILE A 22 12.91 6.78 4.06
C ILE A 22 12.48 5.54 4.83
N GLU A 23 11.92 5.75 6.02
CA GLU A 23 11.35 4.68 6.83
C GLU A 23 9.83 4.83 6.86
N TYR A 24 9.12 3.76 6.54
CA TYR A 24 7.67 3.66 6.64
C TYR A 24 7.26 2.31 7.23
N GLY A 25 5.98 2.18 7.58
CA GLY A 25 5.47 1.09 8.40
C GLY A 25 5.67 1.32 9.90
N SER A 26 5.19 0.38 10.71
CA SER A 26 5.31 0.42 12.17
C SER A 26 5.38 -1.00 12.74
N GLY A 27 6.25 -1.22 13.74
CA GLY A 27 6.41 -2.53 14.37
C GLY A 27 7.07 -3.55 13.43
N GLU A 28 6.45 -4.73 13.27
CA GLU A 28 6.95 -5.82 12.41
C GLU A 28 6.92 -5.50 10.90
N THR A 29 6.20 -4.46 10.48
CA THR A 29 6.13 -4.04 9.07
C THR A 29 7.05 -2.89 8.72
N ARG A 30 7.93 -2.49 9.65
CA ARG A 30 8.89 -1.40 9.42
C ARG A 30 9.78 -1.74 8.23
N ARG A 31 9.73 -0.90 7.20
CA ARG A 31 10.62 -0.99 6.03
C ARG A 31 11.47 0.27 5.94
N VAL A 32 12.74 0.05 5.61
CA VAL A 32 13.73 1.10 5.38
C VAL A 32 14.13 1.05 3.92
N LEU A 33 13.85 2.12 3.20
CA LEU A 33 14.37 2.32 1.85
C LEU A 33 15.55 3.28 1.92
N GLU A 34 16.74 2.79 1.60
CA GLU A 34 17.97 3.60 1.56
C GLU A 34 18.57 3.58 0.15
N ASN A 35 19.07 4.72 -0.31
CA ASN A 35 19.77 4.92 -1.60
C ASN A 35 18.99 4.41 -2.82
N ARG A 36 17.65 4.51 -2.79
CA ARG A 36 16.78 4.10 -3.89
C ARG A 36 16.67 5.21 -4.94
N PRO A 37 16.67 4.87 -6.23
CA PRO A 37 16.40 5.86 -7.28
C PRO A 37 14.96 6.38 -7.17
N LEU A 38 14.75 7.62 -7.59
CA LEU A 38 13.43 8.27 -7.51
C LEU A 38 12.33 7.43 -8.18
N SER A 39 12.65 6.80 -9.32
CA SER A 39 11.74 5.92 -10.06
C SER A 39 11.24 4.73 -9.24
N GLU A 40 12.11 4.09 -8.45
CA GLU A 40 11.70 2.99 -7.57
C GLU A 40 10.81 3.49 -6.43
N LEU A 41 11.09 4.69 -5.89
CA LEU A 41 10.22 5.28 -4.86
C LEU A 41 8.80 5.54 -5.40
N TRP A 42 8.68 6.03 -6.63
CA TRP A 42 7.39 6.20 -7.30
C TRP A 42 6.68 4.87 -7.57
N GLN A 43 7.40 3.81 -7.94
CA GLN A 43 6.81 2.47 -8.11
C GLN A 43 6.25 1.93 -6.79
N ILE A 44 7.01 2.05 -5.71
CA ILE A 44 6.57 1.60 -4.38
C ILE A 44 5.34 2.39 -3.92
N LEU A 45 5.31 3.69 -4.20
CA LEU A 45 4.15 4.53 -3.91
C LEU A 45 2.91 4.08 -4.69
N ALA A 46 3.08 3.75 -5.98
CA ALA A 46 1.98 3.26 -6.82
C ALA A 46 1.47 1.89 -6.36
N GLU A 47 2.37 1.00 -5.92
CA GLU A 47 1.99 -0.29 -5.31
C GLU A 47 1.19 -0.04 -4.03
N MET A 48 1.67 0.87 -3.17
CA MET A 48 0.96 1.30 -1.96
C MET A 48 -0.46 1.77 -2.21
N GLU A 49 -0.61 2.69 -3.16
CA GLU A 49 -1.92 3.22 -3.55
C GLU A 49 -2.81 2.12 -4.14
N ALA A 50 -2.25 1.18 -4.92
CA ALA A 50 -2.98 0.07 -5.50
C ALA A 50 -3.49 -0.91 -4.46
N GLU A 51 -2.69 -1.27 -3.44
CA GLU A 51 -3.13 -2.20 -2.39
C GLU A 51 -4.20 -1.56 -1.49
N ILE A 52 -4.06 -0.27 -1.13
CA ILE A 52 -5.08 0.44 -0.35
C ILE A 52 -6.38 0.52 -1.15
N ARG A 53 -6.30 0.84 -2.44
CA ARG A 53 -7.46 0.93 -3.32
C ARG A 53 -8.11 -0.44 -3.56
N GLY A 54 -7.31 -1.48 -3.75
CA GLY A 54 -7.76 -2.86 -3.94
C GLY A 54 -8.31 -3.50 -2.67
N SER A 55 -7.76 -3.16 -1.51
CA SER A 55 -8.28 -3.59 -0.20
C SER A 55 -9.62 -2.92 0.15
N ASN A 56 -9.87 -1.72 -0.39
CA ASN A 56 -11.14 -1.00 -0.23
C ASN A 56 -12.20 -1.39 -1.27
N GLN A 57 -11.91 -2.38 -2.12
CA GLN A 57 -12.91 -2.93 -3.02
C GLN A 57 -13.81 -3.87 -2.20
N PRO A 58 -15.11 -3.56 -2.01
CA PRO A 58 -16.02 -4.54 -1.45
C PRO A 58 -15.94 -5.73 -2.39
N THR A 59 -15.49 -6.88 -1.86
CA THR A 59 -15.63 -8.15 -2.55
C THR A 59 -17.13 -8.31 -2.75
N ASN A 60 -17.62 -7.94 -3.93
CA ASN A 60 -18.99 -8.17 -4.33
C ASN A 60 -19.06 -9.67 -4.57
N ARG A 61 -19.13 -10.42 -3.47
CA ARG A 61 -19.26 -11.86 -3.42
C ARG A 61 -20.65 -12.12 -3.95
N ARG A 62 -20.78 -12.15 -5.28
CA ARG A 62 -21.93 -12.75 -5.94
C ARG A 62 -21.92 -14.20 -5.48
N VAL A 63 -22.74 -14.51 -4.48
CA VAL A 63 -23.05 -15.87 -4.08
C VAL A 63 -23.84 -16.45 -5.24
N ALA A 64 -23.13 -16.97 -6.24
CA ALA A 64 -23.70 -17.73 -7.33
C ALA A 64 -24.10 -19.10 -6.76
N GLY A 65 -25.35 -19.20 -6.31
CA GLY A 65 -26.09 -20.45 -6.11
C GLY A 65 -25.84 -21.17 -4.78
N TYR A 66 -26.90 -21.35 -3.99
CA TYR A 66 -27.48 -22.69 -3.87
C TYR A 66 -28.99 -22.59 -3.67
N ASN A 67 -29.70 -23.30 -4.55
CA ASN A 67 -31.14 -23.53 -4.56
C ASN A 67 -31.41 -24.80 -3.74
N SER A 68 -32.35 -24.72 -2.80
CA SER A 68 -33.08 -25.85 -2.23
C SER A 68 -34.26 -25.19 -1.51
N GLY A 69 -35.46 -25.10 -2.05
CA GLY A 69 -36.19 -26.15 -2.77
C GLY A 69 -37.00 -26.92 -1.72
N LEU A 70 -38.30 -26.60 -1.65
CA LEU A 70 -39.38 -27.23 -0.86
C LEU A 70 -39.39 -26.95 0.65
#